data_AF-A0A4P6PYX8-F1
#
_entry.id   AF-A0A4P6PYX8-F1
#
_cell.length_a   1.000
_cell.length_b   1.000
_cell.length_c   1.000
_cell.angle_alpha   90.00
_cell.angle_beta   90.00
_cell.angle_gamma   90.00
#
_symmetry.space_group_name_H-M   'P 1'
#
loop_
_entity.id
_entity.type
_entity.pdbx_description
1 polymer ?
#
loop_
_entity_poly.entity_id
_entity_poly.type
_entity_poly.pdbx_seq_one_letter_code
_entity_poly.pdbx_strand_id
1 'polypeptide(L)'
;MIAGTWGDADGAAAWMVSQYEKVRSEIDGPDAFWSPAGDRYTAALRDMADGRDLTWQYQLGGDERAFVAVIACSPNTWDAEAPCPLEREER
;
A
#
# COMPACT_ATOMS: atom_id res chain seq x y z
N MET A 1 9.88 7.25 0.64
CA MET A 1 8.41 7.27 0.64
C MET A 1 7.96 7.16 -0.81
N ILE A 2 7.13 6.17 -1.14
CA ILE A 2 6.56 5.99 -2.48
C ILE A 2 5.06 6.31 -2.33
N ALA A 3 4.54 7.25 -3.13
CA ALA A 3 3.16 7.71 -3.06
C ALA A 3 2.57 7.90 -4.46
N GLY A 4 1.25 7.84 -4.56
CA GLY A 4 0.50 8.14 -5.77
C GLY A 4 -0.96 8.44 -5.44
N THR A 5 -1.72 8.89 -6.44
CA THR A 5 -3.15 9.20 -6.34
C THR A 5 -3.86 8.53 -7.51
N TRP A 6 -5.05 7.96 -7.26
CA TRP A 6 -5.83 7.24 -8.26
C TRP A 6 -7.28 7.72 -8.25
N GLY A 7 -7.93 7.62 -9.41
CA GLY A 7 -9.35 7.95 -9.57
C GLY A 7 -10.30 6.81 -9.15
N ASP A 8 -9.77 5.60 -8.94
CA ASP A 8 -10.54 4.42 -8.57
C ASP A 8 -9.73 3.42 -7.71
N ALA A 9 -10.45 2.51 -7.05
CA ALA A 9 -9.87 1.51 -6.16
C ALA A 9 -9.06 0.43 -6.90
N ASP A 10 -9.39 0.16 -8.17
CA ASP A 10 -8.71 -0.86 -8.97
C ASP A 10 -7.29 -0.43 -9.34
N GLY A 11 -7.15 0.79 -9.84
CA GLY A 11 -5.87 1.43 -10.12
C GLY A 11 -5.00 1.57 -8.88
N ALA A 12 -5.61 1.91 -7.73
CA ALA A 12 -4.91 1.97 -6.46
C ALA A 12 -4.41 0.57 -6.02
N ALA A 13 -5.25 -0.47 -6.12
CA ALA A 13 -4.88 -1.85 -5.74
C ALA A 13 -3.78 -2.42 -6.62
N ALA A 14 -3.90 -2.22 -7.93
CA ALA A 14 -2.90 -2.63 -8.91
C ALA A 14 -1.55 -1.94 -8.64
N TRP A 15 -1.58 -0.64 -8.34
CA TRP A 15 -0.37 0.08 -8.00
C TRP A 15 0.26 -0.41 -6.70
N MET A 16 -0.52 -0.59 -5.61
CA MET A 16 -0.02 -1.08 -4.33
C MET A 16 0.70 -2.43 -4.48
N VAL A 17 0.10 -3.35 -5.25
CA VAL A 17 0.69 -4.65 -5.60
C VAL A 17 1.98 -4.47 -6.41
N SER A 18 2.00 -3.57 -7.39
CA SER A 18 3.19 -3.31 -8.20
C SER A 18 4.37 -2.79 -7.37
N GLN A 19 4.11 -1.91 -6.39
CA GLN A 19 5.16 -1.38 -5.52
C GLN A 19 5.71 -2.45 -4.58
N TYR A 20 4.85 -3.34 -4.08
CA TYR A 20 5.27 -4.49 -3.30
C TYR A 20 6.18 -5.42 -4.12
N GLU A 21 5.76 -5.83 -5.33
CA GLU A 21 6.56 -6.74 -6.16
C GLU A 21 7.90 -6.11 -6.56
N LYS A 22 7.92 -4.81 -6.84
CA LYS A 22 9.16 -4.08 -7.11
C LYS A 22 10.13 -4.18 -5.92
N VAL A 23 9.68 -3.80 -4.72
CA VAL A 23 10.54 -3.83 -3.52
C VAL A 23 10.97 -5.26 -3.18
N ARG A 24 10.07 -6.24 -3.32
CA ARG A 24 10.39 -7.66 -3.16
C ARG A 24 11.51 -8.09 -4.11
N SER A 25 11.41 -7.74 -5.39
CA SER A 25 12.40 -8.14 -6.41
C SER A 25 13.77 -7.52 -6.21
N GLU A 26 13.86 -6.35 -5.56
CA GLU A 26 15.12 -5.68 -5.26
C GLU A 26 15.85 -6.31 -4.05
N ILE A 27 15.13 -7.07 -3.22
CA ILE A 27 15.62 -7.66 -1.97
C ILE A 27 15.73 -9.19 -2.08
N ASP A 28 15.38 -9.78 -3.24
CA ASP A 28 15.31 -11.23 -3.39
C ASP A 28 16.69 -11.88 -3.24
N GLY A 29 16.84 -12.65 -2.17
CA GLY A 29 17.99 -13.46 -1.82
C GLY A 29 17.52 -14.87 -1.40
N PRO A 30 18.42 -15.87 -1.33
CA PRO A 30 18.06 -17.27 -1.11
C PRO A 30 17.26 -17.55 0.18
N ASP A 31 17.34 -16.66 1.18
CA ASP A 31 16.66 -16.79 2.48
C ASP A 31 15.44 -15.87 2.64
N ALA A 32 15.05 -15.16 1.58
CA ALA A 32 14.01 -14.15 1.67
C ALA A 32 12.61 -14.78 1.73
N PHE A 33 11.89 -14.60 2.84
CA PHE A 33 10.56 -15.16 3.04
C PHE A 33 9.46 -14.17 2.64
N TRP A 34 8.88 -14.36 1.45
CA TRP A 34 7.83 -13.49 0.92
C TRP A 34 6.60 -14.27 0.43
N SER A 35 5.40 -13.86 0.85
CA SER A 35 4.17 -14.30 0.19
C SER A 35 4.03 -13.61 -1.18
N PRO A 36 3.48 -14.27 -2.21
CA PRO A 36 3.18 -13.62 -3.50
C PRO A 36 2.19 -12.46 -3.35
N ALA A 37 2.27 -11.42 -4.20
CA ALA A 37 1.34 -10.30 -4.11
C ALA A 37 -0.09 -10.61 -4.58
N GLY A 38 -0.30 -11.70 -5.30
CA GLY A 38 -1.60 -12.07 -5.88
C GLY A 38 -2.74 -12.11 -4.85
N ASP A 39 -2.50 -12.69 -3.67
CA ASP A 39 -3.51 -12.79 -2.61
C ASP A 39 -3.84 -11.43 -1.96
N ARG A 40 -2.98 -10.43 -2.17
CA ARG A 40 -3.13 -9.09 -1.59
C ARG A 40 -3.97 -8.18 -2.44
N TYR A 41 -4.02 -8.41 -3.75
CA TYR A 41 -4.82 -7.61 -4.67
C TYR A 41 -6.29 -7.57 -4.25
N THR A 42 -6.89 -8.75 -4.05
CA THR A 42 -8.32 -8.86 -3.71
C THR A 42 -8.65 -8.20 -2.37
N ALA A 43 -7.76 -8.30 -1.39
CA ALA A 43 -7.93 -7.66 -0.09
C ALA A 43 -7.82 -6.13 -0.19
N ALA A 44 -6.79 -5.61 -0.88
CA ALA A 44 -6.63 -4.18 -1.15
C ALA A 44 -7.84 -3.61 -1.90
N LEU A 45 -8.26 -4.29 -2.97
CA LEU A 45 -9.39 -3.85 -3.78
C LEU A 45 -10.66 -3.74 -2.93
N ARG A 46 -10.98 -4.77 -2.13
CA ARG A 46 -12.14 -4.75 -1.24
C ARG A 46 -12.08 -3.57 -0.27
N ASP A 47 -10.95 -3.42 0.43
CA ASP A 47 -10.84 -2.44 1.49
C ASP A 47 -10.85 -0.99 0.92
N MET A 48 -10.22 -0.74 -0.24
CA MET A 48 -10.30 0.57 -0.92
C MET A 48 -11.66 0.86 -1.53
N ALA A 49 -12.33 -0.14 -2.10
CA ALA A 49 -13.69 0.04 -2.62
C ALA A 49 -14.67 0.41 -1.49
N ASP A 50 -14.41 -0.02 -0.27
CA ASP A 50 -15.17 0.35 0.93
C ASP A 50 -14.74 1.71 1.52
N GLY A 51 -13.83 2.44 0.88
CA GLY A 51 -13.33 3.73 1.37
C GLY A 51 -12.55 3.60 2.69
N ARG A 52 -11.80 2.51 2.85
CA ARG A 52 -10.90 2.30 4.00
C ARG A 52 -9.46 2.61 3.61
N ASP A 53 -8.80 3.35 4.50
CA ASP A 53 -7.36 3.54 4.43
C ASP A 53 -6.63 2.20 4.66
N LEU A 54 -5.61 1.96 3.84
CA LEU A 54 -4.78 0.76 3.93
C LEU A 54 -3.35 1.14 4.28
N THR A 55 -2.77 0.38 5.20
CA THR A 55 -1.34 0.35 5.44
C THR A 55 -0.89 -1.10 5.50
N TRP A 56 -0.02 -1.51 4.59
CA TRP A 56 0.67 -2.79 4.69
C TRP A 56 1.99 -2.57 5.38
N GLN A 57 2.24 -3.27 6.50
CA GLN A 57 3.52 -3.24 7.20
C GLN A 57 4.16 -4.63 7.10
N TYR A 58 5.39 -4.69 6.62
CA TYR A 58 6.18 -5.93 6.60
C TYR A 58 7.52 -5.73 7.27
N GLN A 59 7.93 -6.71 8.08
CA GLN A 59 9.26 -6.84 8.66
C GLN A 59 10.01 -7.91 7.87
N LEU A 60 11.16 -7.57 7.33
CA LEU A 60 11.91 -8.47 6.45
C LEU A 60 12.91 -9.31 7.27
N GLY A 61 12.98 -10.59 6.93
CA GLY A 61 13.75 -11.62 7.62
C GLY A 61 14.83 -12.20 6.71
N GLY A 62 16.04 -12.29 7.26
CA GLY A 62 17.34 -12.53 6.64
C GLY A 62 18.41 -11.81 7.50
N ASP A 63 19.60 -11.57 6.96
CA ASP A 63 20.63 -10.75 7.65
C ASP A 63 20.31 -9.23 7.66
N GLU A 64 19.36 -8.79 6.83
CA GLU A 64 18.90 -7.41 6.75
C GLU A 64 17.40 -7.29 7.07
N ARG A 65 17.06 -6.50 8.09
CA ARG A 65 15.68 -6.15 8.42
C ARG A 65 15.28 -4.89 7.67
N ALA A 66 14.64 -5.04 6.52
CA ALA A 66 13.98 -3.94 5.85
C ALA A 66 12.48 -3.88 6.24
N PHE A 67 11.89 -2.69 6.15
CA PHE A 67 10.49 -2.45 6.46
C PHE A 67 9.81 -1.80 5.26
N VAL A 68 8.72 -2.40 4.79
CA VAL A 68 7.96 -1.87 3.65
C VAL A 68 6.59 -1.44 4.16
N ALA A 69 6.31 -0.15 3.97
CA ALA A 69 4.99 0.43 4.15
C ALA A 69 4.41 0.83 2.80
N VAL A 70 3.31 0.20 2.39
CA VAL A 70 2.48 0.68 1.27
C VAL A 70 1.22 1.27 1.88
N ILE A 71 0.99 2.56 1.62
CA ILE A 71 -0.11 3.32 2.20
C ILE A 71 -0.99 3.82 1.06
N ALA A 72 -2.30 3.60 1.19
CA ALA A 72 -3.31 4.23 0.36
C ALA A 72 -4.34 4.89 1.28
N CYS A 73 -4.60 6.18 1.09
CA CYS A 73 -5.78 6.81 1.66
C CYS A 73 -6.93 6.73 0.65
N SER A 74 -8.14 6.74 1.17
CA SER A 74 -9.36 6.80 0.35
C SER A 74 -10.23 7.98 0.82
N PRO A 75 -11.10 8.53 -0.04
CA PRO A 75 -12.05 9.55 0.39
C PRO A 75 -12.81 9.04 1.60
N ASN A 76 -12.68 9.73 2.72
CA ASN A 76 -13.26 9.29 3.98
C ASN A 76 -14.79 9.29 3.82
N THR A 77 -15.41 8.12 3.91
CA THR A 77 -16.88 8.02 3.82
C THR A 77 -17.59 8.66 5.01
N TRP A 78 -16.87 8.90 6.12
CA TRP A 78 -17.38 9.62 7.30
C TRP A 78 -17.24 11.14 7.15
N ASP A 79 -16.36 11.62 6.27
CA ASP A 79 -16.14 13.03 5.98
C ASP A 79 -15.73 13.20 4.51
N ALA A 80 -16.73 13.25 3.64
CA ALA A 80 -16.54 13.30 2.19
C ALA A 80 -15.89 14.61 1.69
N GLU A 81 -15.82 15.64 2.52
CA GLU A 81 -15.19 16.92 2.17
C GLU A 81 -13.71 16.98 2.58
N ALA A 82 -13.24 16.03 3.40
CA ALA A 82 -11.84 15.95 3.78
C ALA A 82 -10.99 15.47 2.58
N PRO A 83 -9.93 16.23 2.19
CA PRO A 83 -9.04 15.82 1.11
C PRO A 83 -8.22 14.57 1.51
N CYS A 84 -7.91 13.72 0.53
CA CYS A 84 -6.98 12.61 0.69
C CYS A 84 -5.81 12.78 -0.33
N PRO A 85 -4.54 12.81 0.14
CA PRO A 85 -4.14 12.79 1.55
C PRO A 85 -4.59 14.05 2.29
N LEU A 86 -4.77 13.93 3.61
CA LEU A 86 -4.97 15.11 4.46
C LEU A 86 -3.71 15.97 4.36
N GLU A 87 -3.85 17.13 3.71
CA GLU A 87 -2.77 18.10 3.70
C GLU A 87 -2.68 18.73 5.08
N ARG A 88 -1.46 18.77 5.63
CA ARG A 88 -1.22 19.40 6.91
C ARG A 88 -1.31 20.91 6.70
N GLU A 89 -2.26 21.59 7.34
CA GLU A 89 -2.27 23.05 7.35
C GLU A 89 -0.94 23.54 7.95
N GLU A 90 -0.15 24.28 7.15
CA GLU A 90 1.02 24.99 7.64
C GLU A 90 0.54 26.09 8.60
N ARG A 91 0.65 25.84 9.90
CA ARG A 91 0.18 26.73 10.96
C ARG A 91 1.31 27.18 11.86
#